data_AF-T0ZCK5-F1
#
_entry.id   AF-T0ZCK5-F1
#
_cell.length_a   1.000
_cell.length_b   1.000
_cell.length_c   1.000
_cell.angle_alpha   90.00
_cell.angle_beta   90.00
_cell.angle_gamma   90.00
#
_symmetry.space_group_name_H-M   'P 1'
#
loop_
_entity.id
_entity.type
_entity.pdbx_description
1 polymer ?
#
loop_
_entity_poly.entity_id
_entity_poly.type
_entity_poly.pdbx_seq_one_letter_code
_entity_poly.pdbx_strand_id
1 'polypeptide(L)'
;PDIRGREQILLVHMRKVPIAPDVRADIIARGTPGFSGADLANLVNESALFAARSNKRLVDMDDFERAKDKIIMGAERRSLVMPEQERRNTAYHESGHAVVARMLKLTDPVHKVTIIPRGRALGVTMQLPTEDRYSMNRDQILQNIAVLFGGRIAEEVFMNQMTTGASNDFERATDMARRMVTQWGMSTSMGPMVYGENEGEVFLGRTIATHKNVSEATMQKVDMEIRRIIDEQYVLARGIIETHRTEIEAMTHALLEWETIDAEQIEDIMSGRPPRPPKPPAPVTPKAPPPSASPPPAPASTAQPAQGV
;
A
#
# COMPACT_ATOMS: atom_id res chain seq x y z
N PRO A 1 8.73 12.01 10.14
CA PRO A 1 8.24 13.20 9.41
C PRO A 1 6.76 13.02 9.08
N ASP A 2 5.96 14.08 9.20
CA ASP A 2 4.57 14.12 8.72
C ASP A 2 4.50 14.03 7.18
N ILE A 3 3.33 13.86 6.58
CA ILE A 3 3.14 13.76 5.12
C ILE A 3 3.80 14.95 4.41
N ARG A 4 3.60 16.17 4.91
CA ARG A 4 4.19 17.38 4.32
C ARG A 4 5.71 17.38 4.42
N GLY A 5 6.27 16.98 5.56
CA GLY A 5 7.69 16.82 5.73
C GLY A 5 8.26 15.75 4.79
N ARG A 6 7.56 14.61 4.62
CA ARG A 6 7.96 13.56 3.66
C ARG A 6 7.93 14.07 2.23
N GLU A 7 6.90 14.81 1.83
CA GLU A 7 6.82 15.44 0.51
C GLU A 7 8.00 16.40 0.27
N GLN A 8 8.30 17.28 1.22
CA GLN A 8 9.44 18.20 1.11
C GLN A 8 10.78 17.48 1.00
N ILE A 9 10.98 16.43 1.79
CA ILE A 9 12.19 15.60 1.72
C ILE A 9 12.28 14.93 0.34
N LEU A 10 11.19 14.34 -0.15
CA LEU A 10 11.14 13.74 -1.49
C LEU A 10 11.52 14.76 -2.56
N LEU A 11 10.96 15.97 -2.53
CA LEU A 11 11.28 17.03 -3.48
C LEU A 11 12.77 17.42 -3.46
N VAL A 12 13.43 17.38 -2.31
CA VAL A 12 14.88 17.63 -2.21
C VAL A 12 15.68 16.52 -2.88
N HIS A 13 15.33 15.25 -2.63
CA HIS A 13 16.04 14.12 -3.20
C HIS A 13 15.76 13.91 -4.69
N MET A 14 14.54 14.21 -5.14
CA MET A 14 14.11 14.15 -6.55
C MET A 14 14.93 15.07 -7.45
N ARG A 15 15.47 16.18 -6.96
CA ARG A 15 16.35 17.08 -7.74
C ARG A 15 17.63 16.43 -8.24
N LYS A 16 18.04 15.30 -7.65
CA LYS A 16 19.27 14.58 -8.01
C LYS A 16 19.09 13.62 -9.19
N VAL A 17 17.86 13.46 -9.68
CA VAL A 17 17.48 12.44 -10.65
C VAL A 17 16.61 13.10 -11.75
N PRO A 18 16.71 12.69 -13.03
CA PRO A 18 15.81 13.21 -14.06
C PRO A 18 14.39 12.67 -13.88
N ILE A 19 13.46 13.50 -13.42
CA ILE A 19 12.07 13.15 -13.11
C ILE A 19 11.13 13.49 -14.28
N ALA A 20 10.15 12.63 -14.55
CA ALA A 20 9.11 12.87 -15.54
C ALA A 20 7.95 13.75 -14.98
N PRO A 21 7.19 14.46 -15.84
CA PRO A 21 6.15 15.41 -15.38
C PRO A 21 4.96 14.79 -14.64
N ASP A 22 4.76 13.48 -14.76
CA ASP A 22 3.67 12.72 -14.14
C ASP A 22 3.94 12.39 -12.65
N VAL A 23 5.16 12.59 -12.16
CA VAL A 23 5.54 12.24 -10.79
C VAL A 23 4.90 13.20 -9.77
N ARG A 24 4.19 12.61 -8.81
CA ARG A 24 3.43 13.30 -7.77
C ARG A 24 3.99 13.00 -6.39
N ALA A 25 4.82 13.90 -5.86
CA ALA A 25 5.48 13.74 -4.55
C ALA A 25 4.49 13.60 -3.39
N ASP A 26 3.34 14.28 -3.47
CA ASP A 26 2.25 14.20 -2.50
C ASP A 26 1.64 12.80 -2.42
N ILE A 27 1.46 12.11 -3.55
CA ILE A 27 0.96 10.73 -3.58
C ILE A 27 1.99 9.78 -2.97
N ILE A 28 3.27 9.94 -3.34
CA ILE A 28 4.36 9.10 -2.82
C ILE A 28 4.48 9.27 -1.29
N ALA A 29 4.43 10.51 -0.79
CA ALA A 29 4.53 10.81 0.63
C ALA A 29 3.41 10.16 1.47
N ARG A 30 2.19 10.10 0.93
CA ARG A 30 1.05 9.41 1.56
C ARG A 30 1.23 7.90 1.58
N GLY A 31 1.89 7.33 0.57
CA GLY A 31 2.22 5.90 0.47
C GLY A 31 3.43 5.44 1.27
N THR A 32 4.14 6.35 1.95
CA THR A 32 5.33 6.03 2.73
C THR A 32 5.18 6.43 4.21
N PRO A 33 4.11 6.00 4.91
CA PRO A 33 3.96 6.30 6.33
C PRO A 33 5.11 5.66 7.13
N GLY A 34 5.62 6.39 8.13
CA GLY A 34 6.72 5.92 8.98
C GLY A 34 8.12 6.02 8.37
N PHE A 35 8.26 6.33 7.09
CA PHE A 35 9.58 6.45 6.44
C PHE A 35 10.40 7.60 7.05
N SER A 36 11.66 7.33 7.32
CA SER A 36 12.66 8.33 7.68
C SER A 36 13.15 9.10 6.45
N GLY A 37 13.90 10.19 6.65
CA GLY A 37 14.50 10.92 5.53
C GLY A 37 15.47 10.05 4.71
N ALA A 38 16.15 9.11 5.36
CA ALA A 38 17.03 8.16 4.68
C ALA A 38 16.24 7.14 3.84
N ASP A 39 15.10 6.67 4.34
CA ASP A 39 14.23 5.74 3.59
C ASP A 39 13.66 6.41 2.33
N LEU A 40 13.27 7.68 2.43
CA LEU A 40 12.80 8.47 1.28
C LEU A 40 13.92 8.73 0.26
N ALA A 41 15.14 8.99 0.74
CA ALA A 41 16.31 9.10 -0.13
C ALA A 41 16.58 7.77 -0.87
N ASN A 42 16.47 6.65 -0.16
CA ASN A 42 16.62 5.31 -0.73
C ASN A 42 15.51 5.00 -1.75
N LEU A 43 14.27 5.40 -1.48
CA LEU A 43 13.15 5.27 -2.40
C LEU A 43 13.42 5.96 -3.75
N VAL A 44 13.93 7.19 -3.73
CA VAL A 44 14.30 7.93 -4.95
C VAL A 44 15.40 7.19 -5.73
N ASN A 45 16.41 6.66 -5.04
CA ASN A 45 17.48 5.88 -5.66
C ASN A 45 16.96 4.58 -6.30
N GLU A 46 16.13 3.82 -5.58
CA GLU A 46 15.49 2.60 -6.10
C GLU A 46 14.61 2.88 -7.32
N SER A 47 13.90 4.01 -7.32
CA SER A 47 13.10 4.46 -8.48
C SER A 47 13.99 4.71 -9.69
N ALA A 48 15.13 5.38 -9.50
CA ALA A 48 16.13 5.57 -10.56
C ALA A 48 16.70 4.25 -11.09
N LEU A 49 16.90 3.24 -10.23
CA LEU A 49 17.34 1.91 -10.64
C LEU A 49 16.27 1.15 -11.44
N PHE A 50 14.99 1.34 -11.16
CA PHE A 50 13.90 0.80 -11.99
C PHE A 50 13.86 1.43 -13.38
N ALA A 51 13.98 2.76 -13.44
CA ALA A 51 14.05 3.50 -14.69
C ALA A 51 15.25 3.04 -15.54
N ALA A 52 16.44 2.97 -14.93
CA ALA A 52 17.68 2.54 -15.59
C ALA A 52 17.59 1.10 -16.13
N ARG A 53 17.04 0.16 -15.36
CA ARG A 53 16.80 -1.23 -15.81
C ARG A 53 15.84 -1.33 -16.98
N SER A 54 14.91 -0.38 -17.08
CA SER A 54 13.95 -0.28 -18.17
C SER A 54 14.45 0.60 -19.33
N ASN A 55 15.73 0.99 -19.31
CA ASN A 55 16.35 1.92 -20.27
C ASN A 55 15.58 3.25 -20.45
N LYS A 56 14.88 3.70 -19.41
CA LYS A 56 14.17 4.99 -19.41
C LYS A 56 15.17 6.13 -19.17
N ARG A 57 14.95 7.28 -19.82
CA ARG A 57 15.75 8.51 -19.62
C ARG A 57 15.27 9.34 -18.44
N LEU A 58 13.97 9.29 -18.16
CA LEU A 58 13.31 9.98 -17.05
C LEU A 58 12.72 8.91 -16.12
N VAL A 59 12.72 9.19 -14.82
CA VAL A 59 12.06 8.39 -13.79
C VAL A 59 10.62 8.85 -13.70
N ASP A 60 9.67 7.95 -13.99
CA ASP A 60 8.24 8.22 -14.00
C ASP A 60 7.54 7.73 -12.72
N MET A 61 6.23 8.00 -12.61
CA MET A 61 5.47 7.63 -11.41
C MET A 61 5.41 6.11 -11.21
N ASP A 62 5.41 5.32 -12.29
CA ASP A 62 5.45 3.85 -12.23
C ASP A 62 6.75 3.37 -11.57
N ASP A 63 7.89 3.97 -11.91
CA ASP A 63 9.17 3.63 -11.28
C ASP A 63 9.15 3.88 -9.76
N PHE A 64 8.52 4.98 -9.32
CA PHE A 64 8.33 5.29 -7.90
C PHE A 64 7.39 4.31 -7.19
N GLU A 65 6.27 3.96 -7.82
CA GLU A 65 5.32 2.98 -7.30
C GLU A 65 5.99 1.60 -7.14
N ARG A 66 6.75 1.16 -8.14
CA ARG A 66 7.48 -0.12 -8.11
C ARG A 66 8.59 -0.13 -7.06
N ALA A 67 9.30 0.98 -6.89
CA ALA A 67 10.31 1.14 -5.85
C ALA A 67 9.68 1.08 -4.45
N LYS A 68 8.57 1.79 -4.25
CA LYS A 68 7.79 1.77 -3.00
C LYS A 68 7.32 0.35 -2.68
N ASP A 69 6.70 -0.33 -3.65
CA ASP A 69 6.24 -1.71 -3.47
C ASP A 69 7.40 -2.65 -3.10
N LYS A 70 8.58 -2.49 -3.75
CA LYS A 70 9.77 -3.27 -3.42
C LYS A 70 10.26 -3.04 -1.99
N ILE A 71 10.27 -1.79 -1.52
CA ILE A 71 10.75 -1.45 -0.17
C ILE A 71 9.78 -1.94 0.90
N ILE A 72 8.47 -1.78 0.69
CA ILE A 72 7.45 -2.12 1.67
C ILE A 72 7.19 -3.63 1.72
N MET A 73 7.08 -4.28 0.57
CA MET A 73 6.60 -5.67 0.45
C MET A 73 7.72 -6.65 0.08
N GLY A 74 8.88 -6.15 -0.35
CA GLY A 74 9.97 -6.94 -0.87
C GLY A 74 9.94 -7.12 -2.38
N ALA A 75 10.93 -7.85 -2.89
CA ALA A 75 11.08 -8.06 -4.33
C ALA A 75 9.92 -8.87 -4.93
N GLU A 76 9.64 -8.57 -6.20
CA GLU A 76 8.68 -9.29 -7.04
C GLU A 76 9.14 -10.72 -7.30
N ARG A 77 8.24 -11.69 -7.13
CA ARG A 77 8.55 -13.12 -7.34
C ARG A 77 8.23 -13.55 -8.77
N ARG A 78 8.98 -13.04 -9.74
CA ARG A 78 8.80 -13.33 -11.18
C ARG A 78 8.87 -14.81 -11.56
N SER A 79 9.60 -15.62 -10.79
CA SER A 79 9.74 -17.06 -11.02
C SER A 79 8.59 -17.88 -10.45
N LEU A 80 7.72 -17.29 -9.62
CA LEU A 80 6.56 -17.97 -9.06
C LEU A 80 5.45 -18.02 -10.11
N VAL A 81 5.32 -19.16 -10.77
CA VAL A 81 4.16 -19.43 -11.62
C VAL A 81 3.01 -19.85 -10.72
N MET A 82 2.05 -18.94 -10.52
CA MET A 82 0.85 -19.24 -9.75
C MET A 82 -0.17 -19.98 -10.63
N PRO A 83 -0.72 -21.12 -10.18
CA PRO A 83 -1.81 -21.79 -10.88
C PRO A 83 -2.98 -20.83 -11.13
N GLU A 84 -3.65 -20.97 -12.27
CA GLU A 84 -4.74 -20.07 -12.67
C GLU A 84 -5.83 -19.95 -11.59
N GLN A 85 -6.16 -21.06 -10.93
CA GLN A 85 -7.14 -21.10 -9.85
C GLN A 85 -6.70 -20.29 -8.62
N GLU A 86 -5.42 -20.35 -8.24
CA GLU A 86 -4.86 -19.55 -7.14
C GLU A 86 -4.80 -18.06 -7.52
N ARG A 87 -4.45 -17.77 -8.78
CA ARG A 87 -4.44 -16.40 -9.31
C ARG A 87 -5.84 -15.80 -9.29
N ARG A 88 -6.85 -16.58 -9.68
CA ARG A 88 -8.27 -16.20 -9.62
C ARG A 88 -8.75 -16.02 -8.18
N ASN A 89 -8.35 -16.91 -7.27
CA ASN A 89 -8.69 -16.75 -5.86
C ASN A 89 -8.12 -15.45 -5.30
N THR A 90 -6.85 -15.15 -5.60
CA THR A 90 -6.18 -13.90 -5.19
C THR A 90 -6.90 -12.69 -5.78
N ALA A 91 -7.30 -12.73 -7.06
CA ALA A 91 -8.03 -11.63 -7.69
C ALA A 91 -9.40 -11.36 -7.02
N TYR A 92 -10.17 -12.40 -6.68
CA TYR A 92 -11.41 -12.23 -5.92
C TYR A 92 -11.14 -11.70 -4.50
N HIS A 93 -10.12 -12.23 -3.83
CA HIS A 93 -9.73 -11.81 -2.49
C HIS A 93 -9.41 -10.31 -2.44
N GLU A 94 -8.55 -9.85 -3.34
CA GLU A 94 -8.19 -8.43 -3.41
C GLU A 94 -9.37 -7.54 -3.86
N SER A 95 -10.20 -8.03 -4.78
CA SER A 95 -11.42 -7.31 -5.19
C SER A 95 -12.40 -7.15 -4.01
N GLY A 96 -12.49 -8.16 -3.13
CA GLY A 96 -13.29 -8.10 -1.91
C GLY A 96 -12.85 -6.99 -0.97
N HIS A 97 -11.55 -6.88 -0.69
CA HIS A 97 -11.01 -5.77 0.11
C HIS A 97 -11.31 -4.41 -0.53
N ALA A 98 -11.05 -4.28 -1.84
CA ALA A 98 -11.19 -3.01 -2.54
C ALA A 98 -12.64 -2.51 -2.56
N VAL A 99 -13.61 -3.38 -2.83
CA VAL A 99 -15.03 -3.01 -2.87
C VAL A 99 -15.54 -2.66 -1.48
N VAL A 100 -15.23 -3.46 -0.44
CA VAL A 100 -15.64 -3.13 0.93
C VAL A 100 -15.02 -1.80 1.37
N ALA A 101 -13.74 -1.58 1.10
CA ALA A 101 -13.07 -0.32 1.42
C ALA A 101 -13.68 0.89 0.69
N ARG A 102 -14.13 0.72 -0.56
CA ARG A 102 -14.72 1.81 -1.34
C ARG A 102 -16.15 2.18 -0.93
N MET A 103 -16.90 1.21 -0.38
CA MET A 103 -18.29 1.41 0.05
C MET A 103 -18.43 2.01 1.46
N LEU A 104 -17.38 1.85 2.27
CA LEU A 104 -17.32 2.41 3.61
C LEU A 104 -16.86 3.87 3.59
N LYS A 105 -17.39 4.70 4.50
CA LYS A 105 -17.22 6.17 4.46
C LYS A 105 -15.97 6.66 5.18
N LEU A 106 -15.49 5.90 6.16
CA LEU A 106 -14.42 6.28 7.08
C LEU A 106 -13.12 5.51 6.81
N THR A 107 -13.08 4.74 5.73
CA THR A 107 -11.91 4.04 5.21
C THR A 107 -11.07 4.98 4.35
N ASP A 108 -9.77 4.72 4.30
CA ASP A 108 -8.89 5.45 3.41
C ASP A 108 -9.15 5.03 1.94
N PRO A 109 -9.06 5.96 0.97
CA PRO A 109 -9.29 5.63 -0.44
C PRO A 109 -8.35 4.54 -0.96
N VAL A 110 -8.91 3.61 -1.75
CA VAL A 110 -8.12 2.61 -2.46
C VAL A 110 -7.31 3.28 -3.55
N HIS A 111 -6.00 3.08 -3.52
CA HIS A 111 -5.05 3.66 -4.48
C HIS A 111 -4.67 2.70 -5.58
N LYS A 112 -4.47 1.43 -5.23
CA LYS A 112 -4.01 0.39 -6.16
C LYS A 112 -4.39 -0.98 -5.64
N VAL A 113 -4.74 -1.88 -6.55
CA VAL A 113 -4.95 -3.30 -6.27
C VAL A 113 -4.08 -4.10 -7.22
N THR A 114 -3.35 -5.10 -6.70
CA THR A 114 -2.48 -5.95 -7.52
C THR A 114 -2.51 -7.40 -7.06
N ILE A 115 -2.40 -8.32 -8.01
CA ILE A 115 -2.26 -9.76 -7.78
C ILE A 115 -0.83 -10.26 -8.08
N ILE A 116 0.12 -9.33 -8.17
CA ILE A 116 1.53 -9.66 -8.42
C ILE A 116 2.19 -10.05 -7.07
N PRO A 117 2.73 -11.28 -6.95
CA PRO A 117 3.26 -11.76 -5.68
C PRO A 117 4.57 -11.02 -5.30
N ARG A 118 4.61 -10.48 -4.09
CA ARG A 118 5.76 -9.75 -3.51
C ARG A 118 6.06 -10.22 -2.10
N GLY A 119 7.32 -10.54 -1.83
CA GLY A 119 7.74 -11.06 -0.52
C GLY A 119 6.87 -12.24 -0.06
N ARG A 120 6.11 -12.05 1.02
CA ARG A 120 5.16 -13.05 1.55
C ARG A 120 3.73 -12.91 1.00
N ALA A 121 3.38 -11.78 0.40
CA ALA A 121 2.06 -11.51 -0.14
C ALA A 121 1.86 -12.12 -1.54
N LEU A 122 0.63 -12.55 -1.84
CA LEU A 122 0.20 -13.04 -3.15
C LEU A 122 -0.50 -11.95 -3.96
N GLY A 123 -1.26 -11.10 -3.29
CA GLY A 123 -1.83 -9.85 -3.79
C GLY A 123 -1.81 -8.80 -2.70
N VAL A 124 -2.21 -7.57 -3.04
CA VAL A 124 -2.45 -6.51 -2.07
C VAL A 124 -3.41 -5.45 -2.59
N THR A 125 -4.27 -5.00 -1.69
CA THR A 125 -5.12 -3.82 -1.83
C THR A 125 -4.51 -2.68 -0.99
N MET A 126 -3.99 -1.66 -1.67
CA MET A 126 -3.33 -0.54 -1.01
C MET A 126 -4.28 0.65 -0.87
N GLN A 127 -4.51 1.07 0.36
CA GLN A 127 -5.21 2.31 0.69
C GLN A 127 -4.20 3.41 1.04
N LEU A 128 -4.49 4.65 0.64
CA LEU A 128 -3.64 5.81 0.97
C LEU A 128 -4.38 6.79 1.89
N PRO A 129 -3.85 7.06 3.10
CA PRO A 129 -4.43 8.06 4.00
C PRO A 129 -4.52 9.42 3.31
N THR A 130 -5.62 10.14 3.53
CA THR A 130 -5.78 11.52 3.03
C THR A 130 -5.07 12.55 3.91
N GLU A 131 -4.86 12.22 5.19
CA GLU A 131 -4.27 13.08 6.21
C GLU A 131 -3.44 12.25 7.20
N ASP A 132 -2.52 12.89 7.93
CA ASP A 132 -1.86 12.24 9.06
C ASP A 132 -2.84 12.16 10.22
N ARG A 133 -3.09 10.94 10.71
CA ARG A 133 -3.97 10.71 11.85
C ARG A 133 -3.16 10.25 13.06
N TYR A 134 -3.42 10.90 14.19
CA TYR A 134 -2.83 10.54 15.48
C TYR A 134 -3.75 9.63 16.31
N SER A 135 -5.05 9.62 16.01
CA SER A 135 -6.05 8.76 16.66
C SER A 135 -7.12 8.32 15.67
N MET A 136 -7.78 7.21 15.98
CA MET A 136 -8.92 6.68 15.23
C MET A 136 -10.14 6.64 16.15
N ASN A 137 -11.31 6.98 15.60
CA ASN A 137 -12.57 6.80 16.31
C ASN A 137 -13.06 5.34 16.22
N ARG A 138 -14.07 5.00 17.03
CA ARG A 138 -14.63 3.65 17.09
C ARG A 138 -15.12 3.14 15.73
N ASP A 139 -15.86 3.97 14.99
CA ASP A 139 -16.48 3.56 13.73
C ASP A 139 -15.46 3.37 12.61
N GLN A 140 -14.36 4.13 12.61
CA GLN A 140 -13.21 3.92 11.72
C GLN A 140 -12.59 2.54 11.95
N ILE A 141 -12.35 2.18 13.21
CA ILE A 141 -11.75 0.88 13.56
C ILE A 141 -12.67 -0.26 13.14
N LEU A 142 -13.99 -0.13 13.38
CA LEU A 142 -14.97 -1.12 12.93
C LEU A 142 -14.98 -1.27 11.40
N GLN A 143 -14.96 -0.16 10.67
CA GLN A 143 -14.91 -0.20 9.20
C GLN A 143 -13.61 -0.82 8.69
N ASN A 144 -12.48 -0.55 9.33
CA ASN A 144 -11.21 -1.21 9.00
C ASN A 144 -11.27 -2.73 9.25
N ILE A 145 -11.92 -3.17 10.34
CA ILE A 145 -12.16 -4.60 10.59
C ILE A 145 -13.04 -5.20 9.48
N ALA A 146 -14.10 -4.50 9.05
CA ALA A 146 -14.95 -4.97 7.95
C ALA A 146 -14.17 -5.12 6.63
N VAL A 147 -13.26 -4.18 6.31
CA VAL A 147 -12.38 -4.29 5.13
C VAL A 147 -11.52 -5.53 5.20
N LEU A 148 -10.95 -5.87 6.36
CA LEU A 148 -10.11 -7.06 6.53
C LEU A 148 -10.86 -8.37 6.23
N PHE A 149 -12.18 -8.43 6.42
CA PHE A 149 -12.96 -9.60 6.05
C PHE A 149 -13.34 -9.67 4.57
N GLY A 150 -13.14 -8.60 3.81
CA GLY A 150 -13.52 -8.52 2.40
C GLY A 150 -12.92 -9.66 1.56
N GLY A 151 -11.63 -9.96 1.76
CA GLY A 151 -10.94 -11.02 1.03
C GLY A 151 -11.51 -12.41 1.29
N ARG A 152 -11.59 -12.84 2.56
CA ARG A 152 -12.20 -14.13 2.93
C ARG A 152 -13.61 -14.29 2.38
N ILE A 153 -14.45 -13.28 2.53
CA ILE A 153 -15.85 -13.37 2.14
C ILE A 153 -15.98 -13.47 0.61
N ALA A 154 -15.14 -12.76 -0.15
CA ALA A 154 -15.12 -12.90 -1.60
C ALA A 154 -14.73 -14.33 -2.03
N GLU A 155 -13.76 -14.96 -1.36
CA GLU A 155 -13.44 -16.38 -1.61
C GLU A 155 -14.66 -17.29 -1.38
N GLU A 156 -15.39 -17.08 -0.28
CA GLU A 156 -16.58 -17.87 0.03
C GLU A 156 -17.69 -17.69 -1.00
N VAL A 157 -17.95 -16.44 -1.40
CA VAL A 157 -19.12 -16.07 -2.22
C VAL A 157 -18.93 -16.40 -3.71
N PHE A 158 -17.71 -16.25 -4.24
CA PHE A 158 -17.44 -16.42 -5.67
C PHE A 158 -16.68 -17.71 -5.98
N MET A 159 -15.84 -18.19 -5.06
CA MET A 159 -15.01 -19.38 -5.28
C MET A 159 -15.52 -20.60 -4.49
N ASN A 160 -16.53 -20.43 -3.62
CA ASN A 160 -17.09 -21.49 -2.77
C ASN A 160 -16.02 -22.25 -1.97
N GLN A 161 -14.97 -21.55 -1.54
CA GLN A 161 -13.85 -22.13 -0.81
C GLN A 161 -13.32 -21.17 0.26
N MET A 162 -12.52 -21.71 1.18
CA MET A 162 -11.80 -20.94 2.19
C MET A 162 -10.33 -21.28 2.11
N THR A 163 -9.47 -20.30 1.82
CA THR A 163 -8.01 -20.51 1.80
C THR A 163 -7.33 -20.09 3.10
N THR A 164 -6.05 -20.42 3.26
CA THR A 164 -5.21 -19.93 4.37
C THR A 164 -4.68 -18.51 4.13
N GLY A 165 -4.93 -17.93 2.95
CA GLY A 165 -4.44 -16.60 2.57
C GLY A 165 -4.96 -15.47 3.46
N ALA A 166 -6.19 -15.60 3.96
CA ALA A 166 -6.83 -14.61 4.84
C ALA A 166 -6.31 -14.60 6.29
N SER A 167 -5.33 -15.46 6.65
CA SER A 167 -4.88 -15.63 8.04
C SER A 167 -4.41 -14.33 8.70
N ASN A 168 -3.62 -13.53 7.97
CA ASN A 168 -3.14 -12.23 8.45
C ASN A 168 -4.30 -11.23 8.65
N ASP A 169 -5.35 -11.29 7.84
CA ASP A 169 -6.49 -10.39 8.00
C ASP A 169 -7.30 -10.73 9.25
N PHE A 170 -7.50 -12.02 9.53
CA PHE A 170 -8.11 -12.48 10.78
C PHE A 170 -7.28 -12.11 12.00
N GLU A 171 -5.96 -12.27 11.95
CA GLU A 171 -5.06 -11.89 13.03
C GLU A 171 -5.18 -10.39 13.33
N ARG A 172 -5.07 -9.54 12.30
CA ARG A 172 -5.20 -8.08 12.44
C ARG A 172 -6.59 -7.66 12.92
N ALA A 173 -7.66 -8.23 12.36
CA ALA A 173 -9.03 -7.93 12.76
C ALA A 173 -9.27 -8.28 14.23
N THR A 174 -8.78 -9.45 14.65
CA THR A 174 -8.90 -9.94 16.03
C THR A 174 -8.09 -9.08 17.00
N ASP A 175 -6.85 -8.69 16.66
CA ASP A 175 -6.04 -7.77 17.47
C ASP A 175 -6.71 -6.40 17.61
N MET A 176 -7.23 -5.83 16.52
CA MET A 176 -7.96 -4.56 16.56
C MET A 176 -9.20 -4.65 17.46
N ALA A 177 -10.03 -5.67 17.29
CA ALA A 177 -11.20 -5.90 18.13
C ALA A 177 -10.82 -6.12 19.60
N ARG A 178 -9.74 -6.87 19.86
CA ARG A 178 -9.21 -7.07 21.22
C ARG A 178 -8.82 -5.75 21.86
N ARG A 179 -8.06 -4.89 21.17
CA ARG A 179 -7.63 -3.59 21.71
C ARG A 179 -8.80 -2.62 21.92
N MET A 180 -9.81 -2.66 21.05
CA MET A 180 -11.06 -1.91 21.27
C MET A 180 -11.68 -2.24 22.62
N VAL A 181 -11.71 -3.53 22.98
CA VAL A 181 -12.33 -4.02 24.22
C VAL A 181 -11.41 -3.83 25.42
N THR A 182 -10.12 -4.15 25.30
CA THR A 182 -9.23 -4.28 26.46
C THR A 182 -8.38 -3.05 26.75
N GLN A 183 -8.15 -2.16 25.78
CA GLN A 183 -7.22 -1.02 25.91
C GLN A 183 -7.89 0.32 25.65
N TRP A 184 -8.80 0.40 24.67
CA TRP A 184 -9.36 1.67 24.22
C TRP A 184 -10.73 2.00 24.83
N GLY A 185 -11.30 1.11 25.65
CA GLY A 185 -12.59 1.33 26.31
C GLY A 185 -13.75 1.55 25.33
N MET A 186 -13.69 0.94 24.14
CA MET A 186 -14.67 1.12 23.04
C MET A 186 -15.81 0.11 23.07
N SER A 187 -15.91 -0.69 24.14
CA SER A 187 -17.02 -1.59 24.41
C SER A 187 -17.99 -0.97 25.42
N THR A 188 -19.27 -0.93 25.06
CA THR A 188 -20.34 -0.47 25.95
C THR A 188 -20.64 -1.45 27.07
N SER A 189 -20.46 -2.75 26.83
CA SER A 189 -20.74 -3.82 27.81
C SER A 189 -19.64 -3.91 28.87
N MET A 190 -18.39 -3.65 28.48
CA MET A 190 -17.25 -3.62 29.40
C MET A 190 -17.11 -2.24 30.07
N GLY A 191 -17.33 -1.15 29.32
CA GLY A 191 -17.15 0.21 29.80
C GLY A 191 -15.71 0.75 29.62
N PRO A 192 -15.45 1.99 30.05
CA PRO A 192 -14.19 2.70 29.77
C PRO A 192 -13.08 2.30 30.76
N MET A 193 -12.69 1.04 30.76
CA MET A 193 -11.63 0.51 31.63
C MET A 193 -10.59 -0.28 30.81
N VAL A 194 -9.35 -0.30 31.29
CA VAL A 194 -8.27 -1.11 30.71
C VAL A 194 -8.25 -2.49 31.36
N TYR A 195 -8.50 -3.53 30.55
CA TYR A 195 -8.50 -4.94 30.94
C TYR A 195 -7.21 -5.67 30.52
N GLY A 196 -6.48 -5.18 29.52
CA GLY A 196 -5.28 -5.85 29.00
C GLY A 196 -3.97 -5.27 29.53
N GLU A 197 -2.89 -6.04 29.42
CA GLU A 197 -1.52 -5.54 29.50
C GLU A 197 -1.15 -4.79 28.20
N ASN A 198 -0.26 -3.81 28.31
CA ASN A 198 0.48 -3.30 27.16
C ASN A 198 1.59 -4.29 26.84
N GLU A 199 1.45 -5.10 25.79
CA GLU A 199 2.52 -5.97 25.28
C GLU A 199 3.75 -5.18 24.77
N GLY A 200 3.72 -3.85 24.81
CA GLY A 200 4.71 -2.97 24.17
C GLY A 200 5.82 -2.40 25.07
N GLU A 201 5.76 -2.50 26.40
CA GLU A 201 6.86 -1.97 27.25
C GLU A 201 7.94 -3.02 27.47
N VAL A 202 8.80 -3.21 26.46
CA VAL A 202 10.09 -3.88 26.61
C VAL A 202 11.05 -2.92 27.31
N PHE A 203 11.01 -2.83 28.64
CA PHE A 203 11.99 -2.08 29.40
C PHE A 203 13.15 -3.00 29.82
N LEU A 204 14.37 -2.71 29.34
CA LEU A 204 15.64 -3.33 29.78
C LEU A 204 15.68 -4.87 29.79
N GLY A 205 15.20 -5.53 28.73
CA GLY A 205 15.45 -6.97 28.51
C GLY A 205 14.80 -7.91 29.56
N ARG A 206 13.87 -7.41 30.37
CA ARG A 206 12.96 -8.22 31.17
C ARG A 206 11.54 -7.94 30.71
N THR A 207 10.88 -8.94 30.17
CA THR A 207 9.42 -8.94 30.05
C THR A 207 8.88 -8.94 31.47
N ILE A 208 8.64 -7.75 32.04
CA ILE A 208 7.87 -7.64 33.28
C ILE A 208 6.42 -7.84 32.85
N ALA A 209 6.01 -9.11 32.73
CA ALA A 209 4.61 -9.48 32.66
C ALA A 209 3.98 -9.01 33.98
N THR A 210 3.45 -7.78 33.97
CA THR A 210 2.66 -7.29 35.08
C THR A 210 1.27 -7.84 34.85
N HIS A 211 1.08 -9.11 35.23
CA HIS A 211 -0.22 -9.76 35.26
C HIS A 211 -1.19 -8.91 36.08
N LYS A 212 -1.96 -8.06 35.39
CA LYS A 212 -3.17 -7.51 35.97
C LYS A 212 -4.11 -8.69 36.12
N ASN A 213 -4.45 -9.00 37.37
CA ASN A 213 -5.35 -10.09 37.73
C ASN A 213 -6.78 -9.77 37.25
N VAL A 214 -7.05 -9.99 35.97
CA VAL A 214 -8.41 -10.01 35.41
C VAL A 214 -9.02 -11.37 35.73
N SER A 215 -10.22 -11.38 36.29
CA SER A 215 -10.90 -12.65 36.60
C SER A 215 -11.26 -13.40 35.32
N GLU A 216 -11.30 -14.74 35.37
CA GLU A 216 -11.76 -15.57 34.25
C GLU A 216 -13.14 -15.15 33.75
N ALA A 217 -14.06 -14.83 34.66
CA ALA A 217 -15.39 -14.33 34.31
C ALA A 217 -15.34 -13.01 33.50
N THR A 218 -14.34 -12.17 33.73
CA THR A 218 -14.13 -10.95 32.94
C THR A 218 -13.50 -11.26 31.58
N MET A 219 -12.53 -12.19 31.54
CA MET A 219 -11.92 -12.65 30.28
C MET A 219 -12.96 -13.28 29.35
N GLN A 220 -13.89 -14.09 29.88
CA GLN A 220 -15.00 -14.62 29.10
C GLN A 220 -15.88 -13.51 28.50
N LYS A 221 -16.13 -12.43 29.25
CA LYS A 221 -16.87 -11.27 28.73
C LYS A 221 -16.10 -10.54 27.63
N VAL A 222 -14.79 -10.39 27.79
CA VAL A 222 -13.90 -9.83 26.76
C VAL A 222 -13.99 -10.66 25.48
N ASP A 223 -13.87 -11.99 25.57
CA ASP A 223 -13.90 -12.86 24.39
C ASP A 223 -15.27 -12.85 23.70
N MET A 224 -16.38 -12.82 24.47
CA MET A 224 -17.72 -12.65 23.91
C MET A 224 -17.87 -11.32 23.16
N GLU A 225 -17.33 -10.24 23.71
CA GLU A 225 -17.41 -8.92 23.08
C GLU A 225 -16.55 -8.83 21.81
N ILE A 226 -15.36 -9.43 21.82
CA ILE A 226 -14.51 -9.56 20.62
C ILE A 226 -15.27 -10.34 19.55
N ARG A 227 -15.85 -11.50 19.90
CA ARG A 227 -16.62 -12.31 18.96
C ARG A 227 -17.78 -11.52 18.36
N ARG A 228 -18.52 -10.77 19.20
CA ARG A 228 -19.63 -9.92 18.75
C ARG A 228 -19.17 -8.88 17.72
N ILE A 229 -18.07 -8.17 18.00
CA ILE A 229 -17.51 -7.18 17.06
C ILE A 229 -17.15 -7.82 15.73
N ILE A 230 -16.44 -8.95 15.78
CA ILE A 230 -15.99 -9.68 14.59
C ILE A 230 -17.20 -10.14 13.76
N ASP A 231 -18.21 -10.73 14.38
CA ASP A 231 -19.41 -11.21 13.69
C ASP A 231 -20.21 -10.09 13.04
N GLU A 232 -20.40 -8.98 13.74
CA GLU A 232 -21.12 -7.82 13.20
C GLU A 232 -20.41 -7.25 11.97
N GLN A 233 -19.08 -7.11 12.03
CA GLN A 233 -18.32 -6.60 10.89
C GLN A 233 -18.25 -7.61 9.74
N TYR A 234 -18.22 -8.92 10.03
CA TYR A 234 -18.26 -9.97 9.02
C TYR A 234 -19.60 -9.96 8.25
N VAL A 235 -20.72 -9.85 8.98
CA VAL A 235 -22.06 -9.75 8.39
C VAL A 235 -22.20 -8.49 7.54
N LEU A 236 -21.70 -7.35 8.03
CA LEU A 236 -21.70 -6.09 7.29
C LEU A 236 -20.88 -6.19 5.99
N ALA A 237 -19.66 -6.72 6.06
CA ALA A 237 -18.81 -6.91 4.89
C ALA A 237 -19.46 -7.88 3.87
N ARG A 238 -20.10 -8.95 4.34
CA ARG A 238 -20.84 -9.89 3.47
C ARG A 238 -22.01 -9.22 2.77
N GLY A 239 -22.81 -8.42 3.48
CA GLY A 239 -23.90 -7.67 2.87
C GLY A 239 -23.42 -6.75 1.73
N ILE A 240 -22.27 -6.08 1.92
CA ILE A 240 -21.65 -5.26 0.88
C ILE A 240 -21.22 -6.11 -0.33
N ILE A 241 -20.52 -7.21 -0.09
CA ILE A 241 -20.03 -8.09 -1.16
C ILE A 241 -21.17 -8.71 -1.97
N GLU A 242 -22.23 -9.17 -1.30
CA GLU A 242 -23.39 -9.76 -1.96
C GLU A 242 -24.23 -8.72 -2.72
N THR A 243 -24.19 -7.45 -2.31
CA THR A 243 -24.86 -6.36 -3.03
C THR A 243 -24.07 -5.94 -4.27
N HIS A 244 -22.74 -5.93 -4.20
CA HIS A 244 -21.84 -5.43 -5.24
C HIS A 244 -21.15 -6.55 -6.04
N ARG A 245 -21.90 -7.59 -6.40
CA ARG A 245 -21.33 -8.77 -7.08
C ARG A 245 -20.77 -8.44 -8.46
N THR A 246 -21.48 -7.60 -9.21
CA THR A 246 -21.11 -7.21 -10.57
C THR A 246 -19.80 -6.44 -10.59
N GLU A 247 -19.60 -5.53 -9.64
CA GLU A 247 -18.36 -4.75 -9.51
C GLU A 247 -17.18 -5.65 -9.12
N ILE A 248 -17.38 -6.62 -8.22
CA ILE A 248 -16.34 -7.58 -7.84
C ILE A 248 -15.92 -8.46 -9.02
N GLU A 249 -16.88 -8.97 -9.80
CA GLU A 249 -16.58 -9.77 -10.99
C GLU A 249 -15.84 -8.95 -12.05
N ALA A 250 -16.27 -7.71 -12.29
CA ALA A 250 -15.60 -6.79 -13.21
C ALA A 250 -14.17 -6.45 -12.76
N MET A 251 -13.98 -6.20 -11.46
CA MET A 251 -12.66 -5.93 -10.87
C MET A 251 -11.74 -7.15 -10.95
N THR A 252 -12.28 -8.33 -10.66
CA THR A 252 -11.54 -9.61 -10.75
C THR A 252 -11.11 -9.86 -12.19
N HIS A 253 -11.98 -9.63 -13.18
CA HIS A 253 -11.63 -9.77 -14.59
C HIS A 253 -10.50 -8.81 -14.98
N ALA A 254 -10.61 -7.53 -14.60
CA ALA A 254 -9.57 -6.54 -14.87
C ALA A 254 -8.23 -6.90 -14.22
N LEU A 255 -8.24 -7.43 -12.99
CA LEU A 255 -7.03 -7.92 -12.31
C LEU A 255 -6.43 -9.14 -13.01
N LEU A 256 -7.25 -10.05 -13.54
CA LEU A 256 -6.73 -11.21 -14.27
C LEU A 256 -6.12 -10.83 -15.63
N GLU A 257 -6.59 -9.73 -16.23
CA GLU A 257 -6.10 -9.22 -17.50
C GLU A 257 -4.82 -8.38 -17.35
N TRP A 258 -4.80 -7.48 -16.37
CA TRP A 258 -3.73 -6.48 -16.23
C TRP A 258 -2.84 -6.66 -15.00
N GLU A 259 -3.15 -7.61 -14.13
CA GLU A 259 -2.46 -7.95 -12.87
C GLU A 259 -2.47 -6.84 -11.80
N THR A 260 -2.67 -5.59 -12.21
CA THR A 260 -2.72 -4.40 -11.37
C THR A 260 -3.72 -3.41 -11.93
N ILE A 261 -4.55 -2.83 -11.05
CA ILE A 261 -5.47 -1.74 -11.37
C ILE A 261 -5.27 -0.55 -10.42
N ASP A 262 -5.40 0.66 -10.94
CA ASP A 262 -5.28 1.90 -10.19
C ASP A 262 -6.64 2.45 -9.71
N ALA A 263 -6.59 3.51 -8.90
CA ALA A 263 -7.78 4.19 -8.38
C ALA A 263 -8.74 4.69 -9.48
N GLU A 264 -8.24 5.12 -10.64
CA GLU A 264 -9.10 5.60 -11.73
C GLU A 264 -9.87 4.44 -12.37
N GLN A 265 -9.21 3.29 -12.58
CA GLN A 265 -9.83 2.08 -13.09
C GLN A 265 -10.85 1.50 -12.11
N ILE A 266 -10.54 1.52 -10.82
CA ILE A 266 -11.47 1.12 -9.75
C ILE A 266 -12.70 2.01 -9.77
N GLU A 267 -12.53 3.33 -9.90
CA GLU A 267 -13.65 4.27 -9.96
C GLU A 267 -14.55 4.04 -11.19
N ASP A 268 -13.95 3.72 -12.34
CA ASP A 268 -14.70 3.37 -13.54
C ASP A 268 -15.56 2.12 -13.31
N ILE A 269 -14.99 1.05 -12.73
CA ILE A 269 -15.71 -0.19 -12.41
C ILE A 269 -16.86 0.08 -11.44
N MET A 270 -16.58 0.81 -10.36
CA MET A 270 -17.58 1.13 -9.33
C MET A 270 -18.70 2.05 -9.84
N SER A 271 -18.45 2.76 -10.94
CA SER A 271 -19.45 3.57 -11.66
C SER A 271 -20.21 2.78 -12.73
N GLY A 272 -19.97 1.47 -12.85
CA GLY A 272 -20.56 0.62 -13.90
C GLY A 272 -20.00 0.87 -15.30
N ARG A 273 -18.84 1.54 -15.42
CA ARG A 273 -18.15 1.76 -16.69
C ARG A 273 -17.08 0.68 -16.91
N PRO A 274 -16.76 0.33 -18.16
CA PRO A 274 -15.60 -0.51 -18.43
C PRO A 274 -14.34 0.20 -17.96
N PRO A 275 -13.41 -0.49 -17.27
CA PRO A 275 -12.19 0.14 -16.82
C PRO A 275 -11.33 0.55 -18.01
N ARG A 276 -10.72 1.73 -17.91
CA ARG A 276 -9.76 2.19 -18.92
C ARG A 276 -8.54 1.26 -18.99
N PRO A 277 -7.91 1.09 -20.17
CA PRO A 277 -6.65 0.37 -20.27
C PRO A 277 -5.55 1.01 -19.40
N PRO A 278 -4.57 0.23 -18.93
CA PRO A 278 -3.41 0.76 -18.20
C PRO A 278 -2.68 1.82 -19.03
N LYS A 279 -2.22 2.90 -18.38
CA LYS A 279 -1.45 3.95 -19.07
C LYS A 279 -0.17 3.31 -19.65
N PRO A 280 0.08 3.37 -20.98
CA PRO A 280 1.31 2.86 -21.54
C PRO A 280 2.50 3.65 -20.99
N PRO A 281 3.68 3.03 -20.82
CA PRO A 281 4.89 3.77 -20.44
C PRO A 281 5.10 4.90 -21.45
N ALA A 282 5.31 6.13 -20.95
CA ALA A 282 5.32 7.32 -21.78
C ALA A 282 6.33 7.18 -22.94
N PRO A 283 5.92 7.38 -24.21
CA PRO A 283 6.86 7.38 -25.32
C PRO A 283 7.81 8.56 -25.17
N VAL A 284 9.11 8.30 -25.11
CA VAL A 284 10.14 9.33 -25.09
C VAL A 284 10.21 9.96 -26.48
N THR A 285 9.63 11.15 -26.69
CA THR A 285 10.04 11.97 -27.83
C THR A 285 11.49 12.38 -27.63
N PRO A 286 12.44 12.01 -28.52
CA PRO A 286 13.82 12.43 -28.36
C PRO A 286 13.89 13.94 -28.56
N LYS A 287 14.12 14.68 -27.47
CA LYS A 287 14.52 16.09 -27.56
C LYS A 287 15.85 16.13 -28.32
N ALA A 288 15.90 16.92 -29.40
CA ALA A 288 17.07 17.08 -30.24
C ALA A 288 18.31 17.39 -29.38
N PRO A 289 19.50 16.88 -29.75
CA PRO A 289 20.72 17.17 -29.01
C PRO A 289 20.96 18.69 -29.00
N PRO A 290 21.45 19.26 -27.87
CA PRO A 290 21.83 20.66 -27.84
C PRO A 290 22.89 20.93 -28.92
N PRO A 291 22.89 22.11 -29.56
CA PRO A 291 23.88 22.44 -30.57
C PRO A 291 25.27 22.30 -29.97
N SER A 292 26.13 21.56 -30.67
CA SER A 292 27.53 21.32 -30.31
C SER A 292 28.22 22.64 -30.05
N ALA A 293 28.72 22.84 -28.83
CA ALA A 293 29.62 23.94 -28.51
C ALA A 293 30.86 23.85 -29.42
N SER A 294 31.13 24.93 -30.14
CA SER A 294 32.31 25.07 -30.99
C SER A 294 33.58 24.86 -30.16
N PRO A 295 34.62 24.20 -30.71
CA PRO A 295 35.86 23.99 -29.99
C PRO A 295 36.57 25.33 -29.72
N PRO A 296 37.27 25.46 -28.57
CA PRO A 296 38.01 26.68 -28.25
C PRO A 296 39.16 26.90 -29.26
N PRO A 297 39.51 28.17 -29.56
CA PRO A 297 40.59 28.47 -30.49
C PRO A 297 41.94 28.00 -29.93
N ALA A 298 42.76 27.43 -30.81
CA ALA A 298 44.09 26.94 -30.49
C ALA A 298 45.02 28.08 -30.00
N PRO A 299 45.90 27.83 -29.03
CA PRO A 299 46.85 28.83 -28.56
C PRO A 299 47.89 29.14 -29.65
N ALA A 300 48.14 30.43 -29.87
CA ALA A 300 49.12 30.94 -30.82
C ALA A 300 50.54 30.46 -30.46
N SER A 301 51.23 29.96 -31.48
CA SER A 301 52.65 29.58 -31.46
C SER A 301 53.52 30.78 -31.06
N THR A 302 54.22 30.66 -29.94
CA THR A 302 55.35 31.52 -29.57
C THR A 302 56.57 31.13 -30.40
N ALA A 303 57.05 32.05 -31.22
CA ALA A 303 58.29 31.93 -31.99
C ALA A 303 59.53 31.86 -31.07
N GLN A 304 60.44 30.92 -31.35
CA GLN A 304 61.79 30.89 -30.79
C GLN A 304 62.69 31.93 -31.49
N PRO A 305 63.62 32.59 -30.76
CA PRO A 305 64.57 33.50 -31.37
C PRO A 305 65.76 32.76 -32.01
N ALA A 306 66.25 33.32 -33.12
CA ALA A 306 67.37 32.85 -33.90
C ALA A 306 68.72 32.99 -33.16
N GLN A 307 69.61 32.01 -33.38
CA GLN A 307 71.01 32.03 -32.96
C GLN A 307 71.86 32.89 -33.91
N GLY A 308 72.68 33.77 -33.32
CA GLY A 308 74.02 34.17 -33.78
C GLY A 308 74.87 34.29 -32.50
N VAL A 309 76.08 33.77 -32.38
CA VAL A 309 77.24 33.65 -33.30
C VAL A 309 77.84 32.25 -33.16
#